data_AF-A0A637Z970-F1
#
_entry.id   AF-A0A637Z970-F1
#
_cell.length_a   1.000
_cell.length_b   1.000
_cell.length_c   1.000
_cell.angle_alpha   90.00
_cell.angle_beta   90.00
_cell.angle_gamma   90.00
#
_symmetry.space_group_name_H-M   'P 1'
#
loop_
_entity.id
_entity.type
_entity.pdbx_description
1 polymer ?
#
loop_
_entity_poly.entity_id
_entity_poly.type
_entity_poly.pdbx_seq_one_letter_code
_entity_poly.pdbx_strand_id
1 'polypeptide(L)' 'KIGGTFQVWPGQTVNLGRFKLCINTYRIDGRELAITELIPTDGPDENGYMNWRATNATQYSPYYMGIHCFI' A
#
# COMPACT_ATOMS: atom_id res chain seq x y z
N LYS A 1 -9.03 9.07 -10.86
CA LYS A 1 -7.73 9.62 -11.36
C LYS A 1 -6.61 9.17 -10.41
N ILE A 2 -5.36 9.01 -10.85
CA ILE A 2 -4.26 8.74 -9.88
C ILE A 2 -4.06 9.99 -9.03
N GLY A 3 -4.23 9.84 -7.72
CA GLY A 3 -4.02 10.89 -6.72
C GLY A 3 -2.67 10.78 -5.99
N GLY A 4 -2.06 9.59 -5.97
CA GLY A 4 -0.77 9.38 -5.35
C GLY A 4 -0.11 8.06 -5.76
N THR A 5 1.22 8.04 -5.75
CA THR A 5 2.04 6.85 -5.97
C THR A 5 3.10 6.73 -4.90
N PHE A 6 3.22 5.56 -4.29
CA PHE A 6 4.11 5.31 -3.16
C PHE A 6 4.99 4.09 -3.39
N GLN A 7 6.18 4.11 -2.81
CA GLN A 7 7.06 2.95 -2.68
C GLN A 7 7.30 2.68 -1.20
N VAL A 8 7.01 1.45 -0.75
CA VAL A 8 7.21 1.03 0.65
C VAL A 8 8.26 -0.07 0.69
N TRP A 9 9.40 0.24 1.31
CA TRP A 9 10.54 -0.67 1.42
C TRP A 9 10.34 -1.72 2.53
N PRO A 10 11.09 -2.84 2.48
CA PRO A 10 11.10 -3.85 3.54
C PRO A 10 11.27 -3.25 4.94
N GLY A 11 10.51 -3.75 5.91
CA GLY A 11 10.53 -3.31 7.31
C GLY A 11 9.79 -1.99 7.59
N GLN A 12 9.02 -1.46 6.63
CA GLN A 12 8.34 -0.17 6.79
C GLN A 12 6.83 -0.30 6.90
N THR A 13 6.25 0.59 7.71
CA THR A 13 4.83 0.91 7.73
C THR A 13 4.66 2.39 7.42
N VAL A 14 3.81 2.72 6.46
CA VAL A 14 3.60 4.09 5.98
C VAL A 14 2.10 4.40 5.93
N ASN A 15 1.72 5.56 6.46
CA ASN A 15 0.39 6.13 6.28
C ASN A 15 0.37 6.89 4.95
N LEU A 16 -0.47 6.45 4.01
CA LEU A 16 -0.50 6.99 2.65
C LEU A 16 -1.36 8.26 2.56
N GLY A 17 -2.28 8.43 3.50
CA GLY A 17 -3.26 9.52 3.50
C GLY A 17 -4.62 9.06 2.99
N ARG A 18 -5.43 10.03 2.52
CA ARG A 18 -6.86 9.85 2.28
C ARG A 18 -7.16 9.67 0.78
N PHE A 19 -7.68 8.49 0.40
CA PHE A 19 -7.96 8.10 -0.99
C PHE A 19 -9.21 7.22 -1.08
N LYS A 20 -9.84 7.17 -2.25
CA LYS A 20 -10.99 6.28 -2.48
C LYS A 20 -10.59 4.82 -2.61
N LEU A 21 -9.43 4.59 -3.20
CA LEU A 21 -8.89 3.25 -3.44
C LEU A 21 -7.37 3.32 -3.49
N CYS A 22 -6.68 2.39 -2.84
CA CYS A 22 -5.26 2.14 -3.09
C CYS A 22 -5.08 0.69 -3.52
N ILE A 23 -4.23 0.47 -4.52
CA ILE A 23 -3.91 -0.84 -5.08
C ILE A 23 -2.41 -1.08 -4.93
N ASN A 24 -2.06 -2.22 -4.35
CA ASN A 24 -0.69 -2.69 -4.27
C ASN A 24 -0.34 -3.38 -5.60
N THR A 25 0.51 -2.75 -6.39
CA THR A 25 1.16 -3.33 -7.57
C THR A 25 2.52 -3.86 -7.13
N TYR A 26 2.52 -5.04 -6.54
CA TYR A 26 3.74 -5.76 -6.18
C TYR A 26 4.04 -6.85 -7.21
N ARG A 27 5.30 -7.27 -7.30
CA ARG A 27 5.72 -8.44 -8.07
C ARG A 27 6.26 -9.50 -7.10
N ILE A 28 5.49 -10.54 -6.82
CA ILE A 28 5.98 -11.76 -6.13
C ILE A 28 6.55 -12.66 -7.22
N ASP A 29 7.81 -13.04 -7.09
CA ASP A 29 8.47 -13.99 -7.98
C ASP A 29 8.30 -15.45 -7.52
N GLY A 30 7.56 -15.66 -6.41
CA GLY A 30 7.14 -16.96 -5.89
C GLY A 30 8.22 -17.71 -5.12
N ARG A 31 9.40 -17.10 -4.88
CA ARG A 31 10.54 -17.76 -4.24
C ARG A 31 10.55 -17.65 -2.73
N GLU A 32 9.93 -16.61 -2.18
CA GLU A 32 10.06 -16.25 -0.78
C GLU A 32 8.74 -15.75 -0.17
N LEU A 33 8.67 -15.77 1.16
CA LEU A 33 7.51 -15.29 1.91
C LEU A 33 7.42 -13.76 1.83
N ALA A 34 6.45 -13.25 1.06
CA ALA A 34 6.09 -11.85 1.05
C ALA A 34 5.03 -11.55 2.11
N ILE A 35 5.33 -10.63 3.04
CA ILE A 35 4.37 -10.18 4.06
C ILE A 35 4.07 -8.72 3.79
N THR A 36 3.02 -8.49 3.00
CA THR A 36 2.57 -7.14 2.61
C THR A 36 1.13 -6.93 2.99
N GLU A 37 0.81 -5.76 3.53
CA GLU A 37 -0.54 -5.34 3.88
C GLU A 37 -0.81 -3.96 3.26
N LEU A 38 -1.97 -3.81 2.63
CA LEU A 38 -2.51 -2.52 2.20
C LEU A 38 -3.99 -2.48 2.58
N ILE A 39 -4.33 -1.66 3.56
CA ILE A 39 -5.67 -1.63 4.14
C ILE A 39 -6.17 -0.19 4.34
N PRO A 40 -7.49 0.04 4.26
CA PRO A 40 -8.09 1.22 4.84
C PRO A 40 -8.04 1.12 6.37
N THR A 41 -7.78 2.23 7.05
CA THR A 41 -7.75 2.30 8.52
C THR A 41 -9.04 2.81 9.14
N ASP A 42 -9.97 3.31 8.32
CA ASP A 42 -11.29 3.79 8.69
C ASP A 42 -12.31 3.51 7.57
N GLY A 43 -13.59 3.80 7.85
CA GLY A 43 -14.67 3.70 6.88
C GLY A 43 -14.71 4.87 5.90
N PRO A 44 -15.33 4.70 4.72
CA PRO A 44 -15.45 5.75 3.72
C PRO A 44 -16.27 6.93 4.23
N ASP A 45 -15.83 8.15 3.93
CA ASP A 45 -16.66 9.35 4.09
C ASP A 45 -17.72 9.49 2.97
N GLU A 46 -18.48 10.58 3.00
CA GLU A 46 -19.55 10.89 2.04
C GLU A 46 -19.09 10.88 0.58
N ASN A 47 -17.79 11.10 0.34
CA ASN A 47 -17.19 11.09 -0.98
C ASN A 47 -16.45 9.78 -1.28
N GLY A 48 -16.51 8.79 -0.40
CA GLY A 48 -15.85 7.50 -0.55
C GLY A 48 -14.36 7.49 -0.20
N TYR A 49 -13.82 8.56 0.39
CA TYR A 49 -12.42 8.60 0.79
C TYR A 49 -12.20 7.93 2.14
N MET A 50 -11.10 7.20 2.26
CA MET A 50 -10.65 6.50 3.47
C MET A 50 -9.17 6.81 3.69
N ASN A 51 -8.71 6.77 4.93
CA ASN A 51 -7.28 6.75 5.26
C ASN A 51 -6.70 5.37 4.94
N TRP A 52 -5.52 5.35 4.33
CA TRP A 52 -4.83 4.11 3.95
C TRP A 52 -3.49 3.95 4.66
N ARG A 53 -3.20 2.71 5.03
CA ARG A 53 -1.91 2.29 5.58
C ARG A 53 -1.36 1.13 4.77
N ALA A 54 -0.05 1.17 4.54
CA ALA A 54 0.70 0.10 3.91
C ALA A 54 1.80 -0.39 4.83
N THR A 55 1.96 -1.71 4.93
CA THR A 55 3.04 -2.35 5.67
C THR A 55 3.75 -3.33 4.75
N ASN A 56 5.06 -3.18 4.62
CA ASN A 56 5.93 -4.17 4.00
C ASN A 56 6.78 -4.81 5.11
N ALA A 57 6.29 -5.91 5.68
CA ALA A 57 6.98 -6.67 6.73
C ALA A 57 7.92 -7.75 6.17
N THR A 58 8.16 -7.72 4.85
CA THR A 58 9.12 -8.61 4.19
C THR A 58 10.54 -8.32 4.71
N GLN A 59 11.40 -9.34 4.81
CA GLN A 59 12.78 -9.20 5.31
C GLN A 59 13.82 -9.04 4.18
N TYR A 60 13.37 -9.05 2.93
CA TYR A 60 14.23 -9.16 1.76
C TYR A 60 14.43 -7.80 1.10
N SER A 61 15.68 -7.32 1.12
CA SER A 61 16.06 -5.96 0.70
C SER A 61 15.63 -5.53 -0.72
N PRO A 62 15.52 -6.41 -1.75
CA PRO A 62 15.13 -5.94 -3.08
C PRO A 62 13.61 -5.77 -3.28
N TYR A 63 12.75 -6.18 -2.33
CA TYR A 63 11.30 -6.20 -2.54
C TYR A 63 10.59 -4.98 -1.94
N TYR A 64 10.20 -4.04 -2.79
CA TYR A 64 9.33 -2.93 -2.40
C TYR A 64 7.88 -3.14 -2.89
N MET A 65 6.92 -2.54 -2.17
CA MET A 65 5.54 -2.41 -2.65
C MET A 65 5.42 -1.15 -3.50
N GLY A 66 5.00 -1.27 -4.77
CA GLY A 66 4.51 -0.15 -5.54
C GLY A 66 3.02 0.04 -5.28
N ILE A 67 2.58 1.24 -4.91
CA ILE A 67 1.18 1.50 -4.56
C ILE A 67 0.64 2.66 -5.37
N HIS A 68 -0.50 2.45 -6.01
CA HIS A 68 -1.24 3.48 -6.72
C HIS A 68 -2.54 3.78 -5.99
N CYS A 69 -2.73 5.05 -5.62
CA CYS A 69 -3.93 5.51 -4.95
C CYS A 69 -4.76 6.45 -5.83
N PHE A 70 -6.08 6.33 -5.74
CA PHE A 70 -7.05 6.97 -6.62
C PHE A 70 -7.96 7.94 -5.84
N ILE A 71 -8.28 9.05 -6.50
CA ILE A 71 -9.30 10.02 -6.12
C ILE A 71 -10.49 9.96 -7.07
#